data_AF-I0PY34-F1
#
_entry.id   AF-I0PY34-F1
#
_cell.length_a   1.000
_cell.length_b   1.000
_cell.length_c   1.000
_cell.angle_alpha   90.00
_cell.angle_beta   90.00
_cell.angle_gamma   90.00
#
_symmetry.space_group_name_H-M   'P 1'
#
loop_
_entity.id
_entity.type
_entity.pdbx_description
1 polymer ?
#
loop_
_entity_poly.entity_id
_entity_poly.type
_entity_poly.pdbx_seq_one_letter_code
_entity_poly.pdbx_strand_id
1 'polypeptide(L)'
;MILTKPKSVNAGPSSGTGEGVAHSKRWYVALVRMHHEKKVAERLSKMGIDSFVPVQQQIHQWSDRRKMVDTVLLPMMVLYMSIQKNVWKSFHFLRSAVIW
;
A
#
# COMPACT_ATOMS: atom_id res chain seq x y z
N MET A 1 -30.21 -28.84 4.09
CA MET A 1 -29.94 -27.98 2.92
C MET A 1 -28.88 -26.96 3.31
N ILE A 2 -27.66 -27.06 2.80
CA ILE A 2 -26.55 -26.16 3.15
C ILE A 2 -26.47 -25.08 2.06
N LEU A 3 -26.75 -23.83 2.43
CA LEU A 3 -26.67 -22.68 1.53
C LEU A 3 -25.19 -22.30 1.33
N THR A 4 -24.57 -22.79 0.25
CA THR A 4 -23.23 -22.33 -0.15
C THR A 4 -23.37 -20.94 -0.78
N LYS A 5 -22.84 -19.91 -0.11
CA LYS A 5 -22.80 -18.55 -0.64
C LYS A 5 -22.02 -18.54 -1.98
N PRO A 6 -22.53 -17.87 -3.03
CA PRO A 6 -21.79 -17.75 -4.28
C PRO A 6 -20.51 -16.92 -4.07
N LYS A 7 -19.42 -17.44 -4.63
CA LYS A 7 -18.09 -16.82 -4.69
C LYS A 7 -18.22 -15.40 -5.24
N SER A 8 -17.74 -14.39 -4.51
CA SER A 8 -17.81 -13.00 -4.95
C SER A 8 -17.08 -12.84 -6.28
N VAL A 9 -17.83 -12.53 -7.32
CA VAL A 9 -17.31 -12.13 -8.63
C VAL A 9 -16.64 -10.78 -8.43
N ASN A 10 -15.31 -10.77 -8.31
CA ASN A 10 -14.54 -9.55 -8.47
C ASN A 10 -14.72 -9.13 -9.94
N ALA A 11 -15.61 -8.17 -10.17
CA ALA A 11 -15.83 -7.56 -11.48
C ALA A 11 -14.50 -6.97 -11.97
N GLY A 12 -13.81 -7.69 -12.84
CA GLY A 12 -12.71 -7.14 -13.62
C GLY A 12 -13.24 -6.08 -14.59
N PRO A 13 -12.39 -5.17 -15.08
CA PRO A 13 -12.83 -4.15 -16.02
C PRO A 13 -13.26 -4.81 -17.34
N SER A 14 -14.55 -4.68 -17.64
CA SER A 14 -15.15 -5.02 -18.92
C SER A 14 -14.99 -3.83 -19.87
N SER A 15 -14.05 -3.88 -20.81
CA SER A 15 -14.20 -3.28 -22.16
C SER A 15 -12.91 -3.35 -22.99
N GLY A 16 -12.98 -3.94 -24.20
CA GLY A 16 -12.19 -3.52 -25.37
C GLY A 16 -11.11 -4.48 -25.87
N THR A 17 -11.37 -5.11 -27.01
CA THR A 17 -10.50 -5.99 -27.82
C THR A 17 -9.26 -5.28 -28.40
N GLY A 18 -8.12 -5.98 -28.40
CA GLY A 18 -6.90 -5.65 -29.16
C GLY A 18 -5.65 -6.07 -28.39
N GLU A 19 -4.77 -6.83 -29.02
CA GLU A 19 -3.55 -7.42 -28.46
C GLU A 19 -2.67 -6.43 -27.69
N GLY A 20 -2.94 -6.30 -26.39
CA GLY A 20 -2.28 -5.38 -25.49
C GLY A 20 -2.88 -5.59 -24.12
N VAL A 21 -2.33 -6.52 -23.35
CA VAL A 21 -2.89 -6.91 -22.05
C VAL A 21 -2.79 -5.72 -21.09
N ALA A 22 -3.82 -4.88 -21.05
CA ALA A 22 -3.98 -3.85 -20.05
C ALA A 22 -4.16 -4.55 -18.70
N HIS A 23 -3.05 -4.78 -18.00
CA HIS A 23 -3.12 -5.34 -16.66
C HIS A 23 -3.84 -4.32 -15.77
N SER A 24 -4.93 -4.75 -15.14
CA SER A 24 -5.65 -3.90 -14.20
C SER A 24 -4.73 -3.54 -13.02
N LYS A 25 -4.74 -2.26 -12.62
CA LYS A 25 -4.09 -1.82 -11.39
C LYS A 25 -4.67 -2.61 -10.21
N ARG A 26 -3.80 -3.17 -9.37
CA ARG A 26 -4.16 -3.88 -8.15
C ARG A 26 -3.52 -3.20 -6.94
N TRP A 27 -4.21 -3.30 -5.81
CA TRP A 27 -3.66 -2.90 -4.52
C TRP A 27 -2.73 -3.98 -3.99
N TYR A 28 -1.58 -3.55 -3.50
CA TYR A 28 -0.56 -4.37 -2.86
C TYR A 28 -0.17 -3.75 -1.53
N VAL A 29 0.34 -4.59 -0.63
CA VAL A 29 0.91 -4.17 0.65
C VAL A 29 2.41 -4.42 0.62
N ALA A 30 3.20 -3.40 0.96
CA ALA A 30 4.62 -3.53 1.26
C ALA A 30 4.80 -3.57 2.77
N LEU A 31 5.54 -4.58 3.25
CA LEU A 31 6.06 -4.61 4.61
C LEU A 31 7.33 -3.76 4.66
N VAL A 32 7.39 -2.85 5.63
CA VAL A 32 8.43 -1.83 5.74
C VAL A 32 9.01 -1.86 7.16
N ARG A 33 10.27 -1.44 7.31
CA ARG A 33 10.87 -1.20 8.62
C ARG A 33 10.03 -0.20 9.44
N MET A 34 10.00 -0.38 10.76
CA MET A 34 9.30 0.55 11.67
C MET A 34 9.75 2.00 11.44
N HIS A 35 8.78 2.94 11.40
CA HIS A 35 8.98 4.37 11.21
C HIS A 35 9.51 4.80 9.82
N HIS A 36 9.65 3.87 8.88
CA HIS A 36 10.08 4.16 7.50
C HIS A 36 8.91 4.25 6.50
N GLU A 37 7.67 4.15 6.97
CA GLU A 37 6.46 4.09 6.13
C GLU A 37 6.34 5.35 5.25
N LYS A 38 6.50 6.54 5.85
CA LYS A 38 6.45 7.83 5.14
C LYS A 38 7.58 7.95 4.11
N LYS A 39 8.81 7.55 4.47
CA LYS A 39 9.97 7.59 3.57
C LYS A 39 9.83 6.65 2.38
N VAL A 40 9.24 5.47 2.59
CA VAL A 40 8.95 4.52 1.50
C VAL A 40 7.86 5.09 0.58
N ALA A 41 6.81 5.69 1.14
CA ALA A 41 5.77 6.34 0.34
C ALA A 41 6.31 7.48 -0.53
N GLU A 42 7.18 8.34 0.01
CA GLU A 42 7.85 9.38 -0.76
C GLU A 42 8.71 8.81 -1.90
N ARG A 43 9.41 7.70 -1.65
CA ARG A 43 10.23 7.04 -2.67
C ARG A 43 9.38 6.41 -3.76
N LEU A 44 8.25 5.81 -3.40
CA LEU A 44 7.26 5.28 -4.35
C LEU A 44 6.66 6.39 -5.21
N SER A 45 6.31 7.53 -4.59
CA SER A 45 5.82 8.71 -5.30
C SER A 45 6.85 9.21 -6.32
N LYS A 46 8.14 9.26 -5.96
CA LYS A 46 9.22 9.61 -6.89
C LYS A 46 9.38 8.65 -8.07
N MET A 47 8.94 7.40 -7.92
CA MET A 47 8.93 6.39 -9.00
C MET A 47 7.65 6.43 -9.84
N GLY A 48 6.72 7.35 -9.55
CA GLY A 48 5.41 7.41 -10.21
C GLY A 48 4.44 6.32 -9.77
N ILE A 49 4.68 5.70 -8.62
CA ILE A 49 3.80 4.68 -8.03
C ILE A 49 2.93 5.35 -6.98
N ASP A 50 1.61 5.26 -7.15
CA ASP A 50 0.67 5.75 -6.14
C ASP A 50 0.76 4.88 -4.88
N SER A 51 1.01 5.53 -3.75
CA SER A 51 1.13 4.89 -2.45
C SER A 51 0.30 5.62 -1.40
N PHE A 52 -0.20 4.86 -0.44
CA PHE A 52 -1.00 5.34 0.67
C PHE A 52 -0.47 4.75 1.98
N VAL A 53 -0.28 5.62 2.97
CA VAL A 53 0.08 5.23 4.34
C VAL A 53 -1.09 5.60 5.23
N PRO A 54 -1.69 4.64 5.95
CA PRO A 54 -2.79 4.93 6.86
C PRO A 54 -2.23 5.69 8.07
N VAL A 55 -2.51 6.98 8.14
CA VAL A 55 -2.11 7.88 9.24
C VAL A 55 -3.36 8.40 9.93
N GLN A 56 -3.32 8.47 11.26
CA GLN A 56 -4.38 9.01 12.10
C GLN A 56 -3.84 10.15 12.96
N GLN A 57 -4.70 11.11 13.28
CA GLN A 57 -4.36 12.19 14.21
C GLN A 57 -4.67 11.75 15.64
N GLN A 58 -3.70 11.92 16.53
CA GLN A 58 -3.86 11.64 17.95
C GLN A 58 -3.47 12.88 18.76
N ILE A 59 -4.21 13.15 19.84
CA ILE A 59 -3.86 14.24 20.76
C ILE A 59 -2.87 13.68 21.78
N HIS A 60 -1.61 14.09 21.68
CA HIS A 60 -0.61 13.81 22.68
C HIS A 60 -0.64 14.91 23.74
N GLN A 61 -0.84 14.51 25.00
CA GLN A 61 -0.70 15.40 26.14
C GLN A 61 0.71 15.26 26.73
N TRP A 62 1.48 16.33 26.67
CA TRP A 62 2.68 16.53 27.48
C TRP A 62 2.32 17.27 28.77
N SER A 63 3.24 17.24 29.73
CA SER A 63 3.09 17.91 31.02
C SER A 63 2.86 19.42 30.88
N ASP A 64 3.37 20.05 29.81
CA ASP A 64 3.17 21.47 29.53
C ASP A 64 2.01 21.76 28.55
N ARG A 65 1.74 20.89 27.58
CA ARG A 65 0.88 21.18 26.41
C ARG A 65 0.15 19.97 25.87
N ARG A 66 -0.97 20.22 25.17
CA ARG A 66 -1.64 19.24 24.30
C ARG A 66 -1.37 19.59 22.84
N LYS A 67 -0.98 18.61 22.02
CA LYS A 67 -0.73 18.81 20.59
C LYS A 67 -1.30 17.65 19.78
N MET A 68 -1.86 17.96 18.62
CA MET A 68 -2.22 16.96 17.62
C MET A 68 -0.96 16.46 16.91
N VAL A 69 -0.75 15.15 16.94
CA VAL A 69 0.39 14.46 16.32
C VAL A 69 -0.15 13.40 15.37
N ASP A 70 0.46 13.31 14.20
CA ASP A 70 0.11 12.32 13.19
C ASP A 70 0.86 11.00 13.47
N THR A 71 0.11 9.96 13.84
CA THR A 71 0.63 8.62 14.12
C THR A 71 0.18 7.65 13.02
N VAL A 72 1.07 6.75 12.59
CA VAL A 72 0.71 5.70 11.62
C VAL A 72 -0.27 4.72 12.28
N LEU A 73 -1.39 4.44 11.62
CA LEU A 73 -2.45 3.57 12.14
C LEU A 73 -2.08 2.09 11.99
N LEU A 74 -1.46 1.73 10.86
CA LEU A 74 -0.92 0.38 10.63
C LEU A 74 0.60 0.46 10.50
N PRO A 75 1.34 0.23 11.60
CA PRO A 75 2.80 0.29 11.55
C PRO A 75 3.35 -0.76 10.59
N MET A 76 4.50 -0.46 9.97
CA MET A 76 5.19 -1.35 9.03
C MET A 76 4.43 -1.69 7.75
N MET A 77 3.29 -1.06 7.47
CA MET A 77 2.47 -1.35 6.28
C MET A 77 2.33 -0.11 5.39
N VAL A 78 2.64 -0.28 4.10
CA VAL A 78 2.40 0.73 3.06
C VAL A 78 1.57 0.11 1.95
N LEU A 79 0.45 0.74 1.60
CA LEU A 79 -0.41 0.34 0.50
C LEU A 79 0.08 1.01 -0.78
N TYR A 80 0.17 0.27 -1.88
CA TYR A 80 0.53 0.84 -3.18
C TYR A 80 -0.19 0.16 -4.31
N MET A 81 -0.36 0.88 -5.42
CA MET A 81 -1.15 0.43 -6.55
C MET A 81 -0.24 0.16 -7.76
N SER A 82 -0.21 -1.08 -8.24
CA SER A 82 0.68 -1.51 -9.34
C SER A 82 -0.04 -2.34 -10.40
N ILE A 83 0.44 -2.23 -11.63
CA ILE A 83 -0.04 -2.94 -12.83
C ILE A 83 0.68 -4.29 -12.98
N GLN A 84 1.91 -4.39 -12.48
CA GLN A 84 2.85 -5.48 -12.79
C GLN A 84 2.87 -6.57 -11.70
N LYS A 85 2.87 -7.85 -12.13
CA LYS A 85 3.10 -9.01 -11.24
C LYS A 85 4.57 -9.13 -10.79
N ASN A 86 5.52 -8.53 -11.53
CA ASN A 86 6.95 -8.52 -11.20
C ASN A 86 7.38 -7.29 -10.38
N VAL A 87 6.66 -7.06 -9.29
CA VAL A 87 6.98 -6.11 -8.22
C VAL A 87 8.46 -6.23 -7.81
N TRP A 88 8.96 -7.45 -7.63
CA TRP A 88 10.31 -7.75 -7.15
C TRP A 88 11.48 -7.04 -7.86
N LYS A 89 11.37 -6.74 -9.16
CA LYS A 89 12.42 -6.02 -9.91
C LYS A 89 12.49 -4.53 -9.57
N SER A 90 11.34 -3.90 -9.37
CA SER A 90 11.24 -2.48 -9.02
C SER A 90 11.65 -2.23 -7.57
N PHE A 91 11.48 -3.24 -6.72
CA PHE A 91 11.65 -3.15 -5.28
C PHE A 91 13.02 -3.65 -4.77
N HIS A 92 14.05 -3.69 -5.61
CA HIS A 92 15.43 -3.95 -5.16
C HIS A 92 15.81 -3.02 -3.99
N PHE A 93 15.28 -1.79 -3.96
CA PHE A 93 15.48 -0.87 -2.87
C PHE A 93 14.76 -1.20 -1.55
N LEU A 94 13.64 -1.93 -1.61
CA LEU A 94 12.97 -2.43 -0.40
C LEU A 94 13.66 -3.67 0.15
N ARG A 95 14.53 -4.36 -0.61
CA ARG A 95 15.31 -5.49 -0.07
C ARG A 95 16.22 -5.02 1.07
N SER A 96 16.82 -3.83 0.99
CA SER A 96 17.54 -3.23 2.13
C SER A 96 16.64 -2.81 3.30
N ALA A 97 15.32 -2.78 3.15
CA ALA A 97 14.36 -2.42 4.19
C ALA A 97 13.66 -3.63 4.84
N VAL A 98 13.84 -4.84 4.30
CA VAL A 98 13.13 -6.08 4.70
C VAL A 98 14.08 -7.22 5.09
N ILE A 99 15.41 -7.05 5.02
CA ILE A 99 16.37 -8.09 5.40
C ILE A 99 16.73 -7.99 6.89
N TRP A 100 16.62 -9.13 7.59
CA TRP A 100 17.13 -9.44 8.93
C TRP A 100 18.63 -9.12 9.05
#